data_AF-A0A510TG69-F1
#
_entry.id   AF-A0A510TG69-F1
#
_cell.length_a   1.000
_cell.length_b   1.000
_cell.length_c   1.000
_cell.angle_alpha   90.00
_cell.angle_beta   90.00
_cell.angle_gamma   90.00
#
_symmetry.space_group_name_H-M   'P 1'
#
loop_
_entity.id
_entity.type
_entity.pdbx_description
1 polymer ?
#
loop_
_entity_poly.entity_id
_entity_poly.type
_entity_poly.pdbx_seq_one_letter_code
_entity_poly.pdbx_strand_id
1 'polypeptide(L)'
;MRGGEMTSAARDPYTGRLDALAVEGRTERDRAFLQARGELVHGCAATTARALAALPADVGRVEVDVADVSFMDTSGLGFLDVLGEYGRRRGVPVSVTGWRGQPRRVLELVGLDDTDPLPPAPFAGSPARGASAVARERAEQLRLLRAEIAQLRHAIDSRPVIDQARGVLMAAHSCTSEQAWDVLREASQRTNTKLRDVAGALTASTAPDGPAPPESLRAALRAAVARHVPPAREDG
;
A
#
# COMPACT_ATOMS: atom_id res chain seq x y z
N MET A 1 -58.13 -13.27 24.51
CA MET A 1 -57.21 -13.97 23.59
C MET A 1 -57.62 -13.64 22.16
N ARG A 2 -56.87 -12.79 21.46
CA ARG A 2 -56.98 -12.61 20.01
C ARG A 2 -55.62 -13.00 19.43
N GLY A 3 -55.57 -14.13 18.74
CA GLY A 3 -54.42 -14.53 17.95
C GLY A 3 -54.39 -13.70 16.66
N GLY A 4 -53.33 -12.93 16.48
CA GLY A 4 -53.02 -12.26 15.22
C GLY A 4 -52.21 -13.22 14.35
N GLU A 5 -52.68 -13.45 13.13
CA GLU A 5 -52.03 -14.24 12.10
C GLU A 5 -50.62 -13.72 11.80
N MET A 6 -49.62 -14.59 11.99
CA MET A 6 -48.29 -14.44 11.45
C MET A 6 -48.33 -14.75 9.95
N THR A 7 -48.23 -13.73 9.11
CA THR A 7 -47.93 -13.96 7.69
C THR A 7 -46.41 -14.14 7.56
N SER A 8 -45.97 -15.39 7.67
CA SER A 8 -44.60 -15.82 7.38
C SER A 8 -44.47 -15.94 5.86
N ALA A 9 -43.83 -14.97 5.22
CA ALA A 9 -43.46 -15.05 3.82
C ALA A 9 -42.14 -15.84 3.67
N ALA A 10 -42.21 -16.85 2.80
CA ALA A 10 -41.20 -17.83 2.41
C ALA A 10 -39.72 -17.38 2.52
N ARG A 11 -38.91 -18.20 3.20
CA ARG A 11 -37.45 -18.19 3.05
C ARG A 11 -37.08 -19.22 1.99
N ASP A 12 -36.59 -18.73 0.85
CA ASP A 12 -35.94 -19.55 -0.17
C ASP A 12 -34.66 -20.20 0.37
N PRO A 13 -34.45 -21.52 0.19
CA PRO A 13 -33.22 -22.19 0.61
C PRO A 13 -32.18 -22.09 -0.51
N TYR A 14 -31.51 -20.94 -0.62
CA TYR A 14 -30.26 -20.84 -1.38
C TYR A 14 -29.06 -21.03 -0.45
N THR A 15 -28.34 -22.10 -0.73
CA THR A 15 -27.07 -22.51 -0.11
C THR A 15 -25.96 -21.47 -0.32
N GLY A 16 -25.33 -21.03 0.78
CA GLY A 16 -23.88 -20.76 0.78
C GLY A 16 -23.36 -19.33 0.77
N ARG A 17 -23.92 -18.38 1.54
CA ARG A 17 -23.13 -17.31 2.20
C ARG A 17 -23.95 -16.63 3.30
N LEU A 18 -23.69 -16.96 4.57
CA LEU A 18 -24.11 -16.08 5.66
C LEU A 18 -23.19 -14.86 5.58
N ASP A 19 -23.72 -13.70 5.19
CA ASP A 19 -22.97 -12.44 5.30
C ASP A 19 -22.54 -12.32 6.78
N ALA A 20 -21.23 -12.29 7.05
CA ALA A 20 -20.67 -12.31 8.41
C ALA A 20 -21.15 -11.10 9.25
N LEU A 21 -21.48 -10.01 8.58
CA LEU A 21 -22.09 -8.82 9.13
C LEU A 21 -23.54 -8.71 8.66
N ALA A 22 -24.47 -8.52 9.59
CA ALA A 22 -25.82 -8.06 9.33
C ALA A 22 -25.99 -6.61 9.82
N VAL A 23 -26.65 -5.77 9.03
CA VAL A 23 -26.95 -4.38 9.41
C VAL A 23 -28.44 -4.15 9.24
N GLU A 24 -29.11 -3.88 10.35
CA GLU A 24 -30.54 -3.55 10.37
C GLU A 24 -30.72 -2.07 10.66
N GLY A 25 -31.68 -1.43 9.98
CA GLY A 25 -31.91 0.01 10.10
C GLY A 25 -33.34 0.33 10.44
N ARG A 26 -33.53 1.33 11.32
CA ARG A 26 -34.81 2.01 11.51
C ARG A 26 -34.61 3.51 11.38
N THR A 27 -35.60 4.21 10.88
CA THR A 27 -35.57 5.68 10.76
C THR A 27 -36.65 6.28 11.62
N GLU A 28 -36.30 7.26 12.44
CA GLU A 28 -37.22 8.05 13.26
C GLU A 28 -36.99 9.53 12.98
N ARG A 29 -37.96 10.18 12.33
CA ARG A 29 -37.86 11.57 11.88
C ARG A 29 -36.61 11.75 11.01
N ASP A 30 -35.71 12.63 11.42
CA ASP A 30 -34.46 13.01 10.79
C ASP A 30 -33.27 12.09 11.16
N ARG A 31 -33.50 11.06 11.98
CA ARG A 31 -32.44 10.19 12.50
C ARG A 31 -32.58 8.76 12.00
N ALA A 32 -31.49 8.21 11.48
CA ALA A 32 -31.37 6.78 11.19
C ALA A 32 -30.59 6.08 12.30
N PHE A 33 -31.15 5.00 12.84
CA PHE A 33 -30.49 4.09 13.77
C PHE A 33 -30.16 2.79 13.04
N LEU A 34 -28.86 2.48 12.94
CA LEU A 34 -28.37 1.24 12.38
C LEU A 34 -27.82 0.35 13.50
N GLN A 35 -28.17 -0.93 13.50
CA GLN A 35 -27.59 -1.92 14.39
C GLN A 35 -26.77 -2.92 13.56
N ALA A 36 -25.48 -3.00 13.84
CA ALA A 36 -24.57 -3.95 13.22
C ALA A 36 -24.40 -5.17 14.13
N ARG A 37 -24.55 -6.38 13.58
CA ARG A 37 -24.45 -7.64 14.32
C ARG A 37 -23.56 -8.63 13.57
N GLY A 38 -22.82 -9.45 14.31
CA GLY A 38 -21.93 -10.47 13.75
C GLY A 38 -20.47 -10.04 13.75
N GLU A 39 -19.78 -10.16 12.62
CA GLU A 39 -18.33 -9.95 12.51
C GLU A 39 -17.97 -8.88 11.49
N LEU A 40 -17.09 -7.95 11.90
CA LEU A 40 -16.49 -6.95 11.02
C LEU A 40 -15.23 -7.53 10.35
N VAL A 41 -15.47 -8.32 9.30
CA VAL A 41 -14.43 -8.98 8.50
C VAL A 41 -14.57 -8.60 7.03
N HIS A 42 -13.81 -9.27 6.15
CA HIS A 42 -13.83 -9.01 4.72
C HIS A 42 -15.26 -9.00 4.16
N GLY A 43 -15.61 -7.94 3.41
CA GLY A 43 -16.95 -7.74 2.86
C GLY A 43 -17.89 -6.89 3.71
N CYS A 44 -17.54 -6.59 4.98
CA CYS A 44 -18.35 -5.71 5.84
C CYS A 44 -18.64 -4.35 5.19
N ALA A 45 -17.64 -3.75 4.52
CA ALA A 45 -17.77 -2.47 3.82
C ALA A 45 -18.89 -2.48 2.76
N ALA A 46 -19.02 -3.56 1.99
CA ALA A 46 -20.06 -3.69 0.97
C ALA A 46 -21.45 -3.83 1.60
N THR A 47 -21.57 -4.58 2.70
CA THR A 47 -22.83 -4.70 3.45
C THR A 47 -23.23 -3.36 4.09
N THR A 48 -22.29 -2.65 4.70
CA THR A 48 -22.54 -1.32 5.26
C THR A 48 -22.94 -0.31 4.20
N ALA A 49 -22.27 -0.30 3.04
CA ALA A 49 -22.62 0.59 1.94
C ALA A 49 -24.04 0.33 1.41
N ARG A 50 -24.45 -0.95 1.31
CA ARG A 50 -25.83 -1.33 0.94
C ARG A 50 -26.85 -0.84 1.96
N ALA A 51 -26.58 -1.01 3.26
CA ALA A 51 -27.47 -0.54 4.33
C ALA A 51 -27.61 0.99 4.33
N LEU A 52 -26.51 1.73 4.16
CA LEU A 52 -26.53 3.19 4.07
C LEU A 52 -27.25 3.69 2.80
N ALA A 53 -27.11 3.00 1.67
CA ALA A 53 -27.79 3.34 0.43
C ALA A 53 -29.31 3.18 0.52
N ALA A 54 -29.80 2.34 1.45
CA ALA A 54 -31.22 2.15 1.71
C ALA A 54 -31.83 3.22 2.63
N LEU A 55 -31.03 4.11 3.21
CA LEU A 55 -31.53 5.17 4.08
C LEU A 55 -32.29 6.26 3.28
N PRO A 56 -33.36 6.85 3.86
CA PRO A 56 -34.04 7.99 3.27
C PRO A 56 -33.11 9.18 3.02
N ALA A 57 -33.43 9.99 2.01
CA ALA A 57 -32.57 11.10 1.60
C ALA A 57 -32.59 12.29 2.57
N ASP A 58 -33.63 12.39 3.39
CA ASP A 58 -33.88 13.44 4.37
C ASP A 58 -33.29 13.16 5.76
N VAL A 59 -32.50 12.08 5.91
CA VAL A 59 -31.81 11.77 7.17
C VAL A 59 -30.71 12.80 7.44
N GLY A 60 -30.86 13.58 8.51
CA GLY A 60 -29.90 14.55 9.02
C GLY A 60 -28.97 14.03 10.12
N ARG A 61 -29.11 12.77 10.56
CA ARG A 61 -28.11 12.07 11.43
C ARG A 61 -28.17 10.56 11.30
N VAL A 62 -27.01 9.90 11.34
CA VAL A 62 -26.91 8.42 11.43
C VAL A 62 -26.23 8.02 12.74
N GLU A 63 -26.86 7.15 13.50
CA GLU A 63 -26.32 6.56 14.72
C GLU A 63 -26.18 5.05 14.51
N VAL A 64 -24.97 4.52 14.68
CA VAL A 64 -24.67 3.11 14.48
C VAL A 64 -24.30 2.47 15.81
N ASP A 65 -25.01 1.41 16.18
CA ASP A 65 -24.71 0.57 17.34
C ASP A 65 -24.02 -0.72 16.89
N VAL A 66 -22.85 -1.01 17.47
CA VAL A 66 -22.05 -2.20 17.21
C VAL A 66 -21.93 -3.12 18.44
N ALA A 67 -22.80 -2.96 19.45
CA ALA A 67 -22.75 -3.77 20.68
C ALA A 67 -22.85 -5.28 20.45
N ASP A 68 -23.49 -5.71 19.36
CA ASP A 68 -23.66 -7.10 18.95
C ASP A 68 -22.60 -7.56 17.92
N VAL A 69 -21.52 -6.78 17.73
CA VAL A 69 -20.35 -7.21 16.97
C VAL A 69 -19.41 -7.97 17.90
N SER A 70 -19.16 -9.24 17.60
CA SER A 70 -18.33 -10.12 18.43
C SER A 70 -16.85 -10.10 18.04
N PHE A 71 -16.55 -9.83 16.78
CA PHE A 71 -15.20 -9.92 16.21
C PHE A 71 -14.96 -8.87 15.12
N MET A 72 -13.71 -8.42 15.02
CA MET A 72 -13.22 -7.47 14.02
C MET A 72 -11.79 -7.83 13.64
N ASP A 73 -11.52 -8.00 12.35
CA ASP A 73 -10.14 -8.08 11.84
C ASP A 73 -9.69 -6.70 11.31
N THR A 74 -8.48 -6.63 10.75
CA THR A 74 -7.96 -5.39 10.16
C THR A 74 -8.77 -4.91 8.96
N SER A 75 -9.44 -5.80 8.22
CA SER A 75 -10.34 -5.44 7.12
C SER A 75 -11.66 -4.85 7.61
N GLY A 76 -12.05 -5.17 8.85
CA GLY A 76 -13.15 -4.56 9.57
C GLY A 76 -13.09 -3.03 9.66
N LEU A 77 -11.90 -2.43 9.59
CA LEU A 77 -11.75 -0.96 9.58
C LEU A 77 -12.42 -0.30 8.37
N GLY A 78 -12.60 -1.03 7.26
CA GLY A 78 -13.34 -0.55 6.09
C GLY A 78 -14.80 -0.21 6.40
N PHE A 79 -15.37 -0.77 7.47
CA PHE A 79 -16.68 -0.38 8.01
C PHE A 79 -16.71 1.10 8.40
N LEU A 80 -15.68 1.57 9.11
CA LEU A 80 -15.55 2.96 9.56
C LEU A 80 -15.29 3.89 8.38
N ASP A 81 -14.47 3.46 7.42
CA ASP A 81 -14.19 4.25 6.22
C ASP A 81 -15.47 4.53 5.42
N VAL A 82 -16.32 3.52 5.24
CA VAL A 82 -17.60 3.65 4.54
C VAL A 82 -18.55 4.60 5.27
N LEU A 83 -18.65 4.50 6.59
CA LEU A 83 -19.50 5.37 7.41
C LEU A 83 -19.01 6.83 7.41
N GLY A 84 -17.71 7.04 7.61
CA GLY A 84 -17.10 8.37 7.57
C GLY A 84 -17.22 9.02 6.19
N GLU A 85 -17.04 8.24 5.11
CA GLU A 85 -17.22 8.73 3.74
C GLU A 85 -18.68 9.08 3.44
N TYR A 86 -19.64 8.26 3.89
CA TYR A 86 -21.06 8.58 3.77
C TYR A 86 -21.40 9.91 4.46
N GLY A 87 -20.96 10.08 5.71
CA GLY A 87 -21.19 11.30 6.48
C GLY A 87 -20.60 12.54 5.80
N ARG A 88 -19.37 12.45 5.29
CA ARG A 88 -18.73 13.54 4.52
C ARG A 88 -19.48 13.87 3.23
N ARG A 89 -19.88 12.86 2.45
CA ARG A 89 -20.58 13.05 1.16
C ARG A 89 -21.97 13.66 1.33
N ARG A 90 -22.69 13.25 2.37
CA ARG A 90 -24.05 13.73 2.64
C ARG A 90 -24.09 14.98 3.53
N GLY A 91 -22.97 15.35 4.17
CA GLY A 91 -22.95 16.42 5.17
C GLY A 91 -23.73 16.05 6.44
N VAL A 92 -23.83 14.75 6.73
CA VAL A 92 -24.65 14.20 7.82
C VAL A 92 -23.73 13.69 8.93
N PRO A 93 -23.94 14.06 10.20
CA PRO A 93 -23.23 13.48 11.33
C PRO A 93 -23.47 11.96 11.43
N VAL A 94 -22.38 11.21 11.53
CA VAL A 94 -22.39 9.75 11.76
C VAL A 94 -21.61 9.46 13.03
N SER A 95 -22.21 8.71 13.95
CA SER A 95 -21.56 8.24 15.19
C SER A 95 -21.63 6.72 15.28
N VAL A 96 -20.58 6.08 15.79
CA VAL A 96 -20.53 4.62 15.95
C VAL A 96 -20.18 4.26 17.39
N THR A 97 -21.14 3.66 18.10
CA THR A 97 -21.02 3.38 19.53
C THR A 97 -21.27 1.90 19.82
N GLY A 98 -21.01 1.48 21.06
CA GLY A 98 -21.24 0.09 21.47
C GLY A 98 -20.01 -0.81 21.31
N TRP A 99 -18.82 -0.27 21.04
CA TRP A 99 -17.58 -1.04 20.96
C TRP A 99 -17.28 -1.78 22.28
N ARG A 100 -17.25 -3.11 22.21
CA ARG A 100 -16.99 -4.00 23.34
C ARG A 100 -15.99 -5.08 22.93
N GLY A 101 -15.41 -5.76 23.92
CA GLY A 101 -14.58 -6.94 23.70
C GLY A 101 -13.45 -6.73 22.70
N GLN A 102 -13.30 -7.68 21.77
CA GLN A 102 -12.20 -7.70 20.81
C GLN A 102 -12.24 -6.52 19.81
N PRO A 103 -13.39 -6.12 19.23
CA PRO A 103 -13.47 -4.93 18.38
C PRO A 103 -12.95 -3.65 19.03
N ARG A 104 -13.29 -3.39 20.30
CA ARG A 104 -12.76 -2.26 21.07
C ARG A 104 -11.24 -2.32 21.17
N ARG A 105 -10.69 -3.49 21.45
CA ARG A 105 -9.23 -3.69 21.55
C ARG A 105 -8.51 -3.44 20.23
N VAL A 106 -9.14 -3.75 19.10
CA VAL A 106 -8.61 -3.43 17.77
C VAL A 106 -8.54 -1.92 17.57
N LEU A 107 -9.57 -1.17 17.93
CA LEU A 107 -9.57 0.31 17.85
C LEU A 107 -8.44 0.92 18.69
N GLU A 108 -8.28 0.47 19.94
CA GLU A 108 -7.19 0.89 20.82
C GLU A 108 -5.81 0.60 20.20
N LEU A 109 -5.65 -0.58 19.59
CA LEU A 109 -4.38 -1.00 18.98
C LEU A 109 -4.00 -0.16 17.76
N VAL A 110 -4.99 0.31 16.97
CA VAL A 110 -4.75 1.20 15.83
C VAL A 110 -4.79 2.68 16.21
N GLY A 111 -5.00 3.00 17.50
CA GLY A 111 -4.99 4.37 18.02
C GLY A 111 -6.22 5.20 17.67
N LEU A 112 -7.36 4.55 17.43
CA LEU A 112 -8.66 5.20 17.27
C LEU A 112 -9.34 5.37 18.63
N ASP A 113 -10.27 6.32 18.71
CA ASP A 113 -11.15 6.48 19.87
C ASP A 113 -12.00 5.21 20.03
N ASP A 114 -12.00 4.64 21.23
CA ASP A 114 -12.64 3.36 21.56
C ASP A 114 -14.12 3.52 21.95
N THR A 115 -14.62 4.76 21.99
CA THR A 115 -16.01 5.13 22.28
C THR A 115 -16.75 5.51 21.00
N ASP A 116 -16.17 6.43 20.21
CA ASP A 116 -16.65 6.77 18.87
C ASP A 116 -15.46 7.05 17.92
N PRO A 117 -15.05 6.07 17.10
CA PRO A 117 -13.87 6.18 16.25
C PRO A 117 -14.07 7.11 15.05
N LEU A 118 -15.31 7.53 14.76
CA LEU A 118 -15.56 8.50 13.71
C LEU A 118 -15.39 9.92 14.25
N PRO A 119 -14.61 10.78 13.58
CA PRO A 119 -14.53 12.18 13.98
C PRO A 119 -15.93 12.80 13.85
N PRO A 120 -16.37 13.64 14.81
CA PRO A 120 -17.62 14.35 14.67
C PRO A 120 -17.59 15.12 13.35
N ALA A 121 -18.67 15.03 12.57
CA ALA A 121 -18.82 15.86 11.37
C ALA A 121 -18.47 17.30 11.75
N PRO A 122 -17.63 18.00 10.97
CA PRO A 122 -17.16 19.32 11.34
C PRO A 122 -18.38 20.22 11.60
N PHE A 123 -18.62 20.53 12.87
CA PHE A 123 -19.41 21.70 13.20
C PHE A 123 -18.70 22.87 12.54
N ALA A 124 -19.39 23.61 11.69
CA ALA A 124 -18.86 24.82 11.09
C ALA A 124 -18.28 25.72 12.22
N GLY A 125 -16.95 25.75 12.34
CA GLY A 125 -16.24 26.56 13.33
C GLY A 125 -15.34 25.86 14.36
N SER A 126 -15.25 24.53 14.44
CA SER A 126 -14.30 23.88 15.36
C SER A 126 -12.98 23.51 14.64
N PRO A 127 -11.79 23.91 15.14
CA PRO A 127 -10.53 23.55 14.50
C PRO A 127 -10.39 22.03 14.53
N ALA A 128 -10.11 21.44 13.37
CA ALA A 128 -9.90 20.01 13.20
C ALA A 128 -8.88 19.54 14.23
N ARG A 129 -9.31 18.78 15.25
CA ARG A 129 -8.39 18.09 16.14
C ARG A 129 -7.79 16.96 15.32
N GLY A 130 -6.65 17.28 14.71
CA GLY A 130 -5.89 16.40 13.86
C GLY A 130 -5.56 15.09 14.57
N ALA A 131 -5.30 14.07 13.75
CA ALA A 131 -4.89 12.74 14.15
C ALA A 131 -4.03 12.75 15.42
N SER A 132 -4.37 11.86 16.37
CA SER A 132 -3.64 11.63 17.63
C SER A 132 -2.14 11.75 17.41
N ALA A 133 -1.41 12.33 18.37
CA ALA A 133 0.04 12.49 18.27
C ALA A 133 0.75 11.19 17.89
N VAL A 134 0.23 10.07 18.38
CA VAL A 134 0.68 8.71 18.04
C VAL A 134 0.45 8.38 16.57
N ALA A 135 -0.72 8.69 16.00
CA ALA A 135 -1.00 8.43 14.59
C ALA A 135 -0.11 9.26 13.65
N ARG A 136 0.19 10.51 14.02
CA ARG A 136 1.15 11.36 13.28
C ARG A 136 2.57 10.82 13.37
N GLU A 137 2.99 10.39 14.56
CA GLU A 137 4.31 9.78 14.76
C GLU A 137 4.47 8.48 13.96
N ARG A 138 3.44 7.63 13.94
CA ARG A 138 3.42 6.39 13.14
C ARG A 138 3.48 6.68 11.65
N ALA A 139 2.72 7.67 11.16
CA ALA A 139 2.75 8.06 9.76
C ALA A 139 4.13 8.57 9.33
N GLU A 140 4.78 9.35 10.20
CA GLU A 140 6.13 9.85 9.94
C GLU A 140 7.17 8.73 9.97
N GLN A 141 7.12 7.83 10.96
CA GLN A 141 7.97 6.64 11.01
C GLN A 141 7.83 5.80 9.73
N LEU A 142 6.61 5.58 9.25
CA LEU A 142 6.37 4.83 8.02
C LEU A 142 6.93 5.54 6.79
N ARG A 143 6.84 6.87 6.74
CA ARG A 143 7.41 7.69 5.65
C ARG A 143 8.94 7.57 5.63
N LEU A 144 9.59 7.67 6.80
CA LEU A 144 11.04 7.54 6.94
C LEU A 144 11.53 6.16 6.52
N LEU A 145 10.89 5.09 7.01
CA LEU A 145 11.23 3.70 6.63
C LEU A 145 11.06 3.46 5.14
N ARG A 146 10.01 4.00 4.50
CA ARG A 146 9.83 3.89 3.04
C ARG A 146 10.93 4.62 2.27
N ALA A 147 11.35 5.79 2.74
CA ALA A 147 12.45 6.54 2.12
C ALA A 147 13.77 5.77 2.25
N GLU A 148 14.05 5.19 3.42
CA GLU A 148 15.24 4.37 3.65
C GLU A 148 15.24 3.11 2.79
N ILE A 149 14.11 2.38 2.71
CA ILE A 149 13.96 1.23 1.80
C ILE A 149 14.20 1.65 0.34
N ALA A 150 13.68 2.79 -0.10
CA ALA A 150 13.90 3.28 -1.46
C ALA A 150 15.38 3.61 -1.72
N GLN A 151 16.07 4.24 -0.75
CA GLN A 151 17.51 4.52 -0.85
C GLN A 151 18.35 3.24 -0.84
N LEU A 152 18.03 2.28 0.02
CA LEU A 152 18.71 0.98 0.07
C LEU A 152 18.46 0.17 -1.21
N ARG A 153 17.23 0.15 -1.74
CA ARG A 153 16.93 -0.46 -3.05
C ARG A 153 17.72 0.22 -4.16
N HIS A 154 17.76 1.54 -4.21
CA HIS A 154 18.56 2.26 -5.20
C HIS A 154 20.07 1.97 -5.05
N ALA A 155 20.57 1.83 -3.83
CA ALA A 155 21.96 1.46 -3.57
C ALA A 155 22.25 0.01 -4.02
N ILE A 156 21.32 -0.91 -3.75
CA ILE A 156 21.36 -2.30 -4.19
C ILE A 156 21.27 -2.40 -5.72
N ASP A 157 20.45 -1.59 -6.40
CA ASP A 157 20.29 -1.62 -7.86
C ASP A 157 21.53 -1.08 -8.61
N SER A 158 22.37 -0.27 -7.94
CA SER A 158 23.54 0.35 -8.57
C SER A 158 24.83 -0.49 -8.56
N ARG A 159 24.91 -1.52 -7.71
CA ARG A 159 26.05 -2.47 -7.65
C ARG A 159 26.03 -3.59 -8.73
N PRO A 160 24.87 -4.19 -9.09
CA PRO A 160 24.78 -5.26 -10.07
C PRO A 160 25.31 -4.86 -11.45
N VAL A 161 25.06 -3.65 -11.92
CA VAL A 161 25.41 -3.28 -13.30
C VAL A 161 26.92 -3.15 -13.51
N ILE A 162 27.64 -2.63 -12.51
CA ILE A 162 29.11 -2.53 -12.54
C ILE A 162 29.73 -3.92 -12.41
N ASP A 163 29.21 -4.76 -11.52
CA ASP A 163 29.68 -6.13 -11.35
C ASP A 163 29.40 -6.99 -12.59
N GLN A 164 28.26 -6.81 -13.25
CA GLN A 164 27.92 -7.45 -14.53
C GLN A 164 28.86 -6.98 -15.65
N ALA A 165 29.10 -5.67 -15.79
CA ALA A 165 30.02 -5.14 -16.78
C ALA A 165 31.45 -5.66 -16.58
N ARG A 166 31.87 -5.81 -15.32
CA ARG A 166 33.14 -6.42 -14.95
C ARG A 166 33.19 -7.89 -15.36
N GLY A 167 32.13 -8.66 -15.10
CA GLY A 167 31.99 -10.04 -15.56
C GLY A 167 32.01 -10.19 -17.09
N VAL A 168 31.37 -9.27 -17.82
CA VAL A 168 31.41 -9.24 -19.29
C VAL A 168 32.84 -9.04 -19.80
N LEU A 169 33.60 -8.10 -19.22
CA LEU A 169 35.00 -7.87 -19.61
C LEU A 169 35.89 -9.06 -19.28
N MET A 170 35.71 -9.67 -18.11
CA MET A 170 36.42 -10.88 -17.72
C MET A 170 36.19 -12.01 -18.72
N ALA A 171 34.93 -12.21 -19.16
CA ALA A 171 34.57 -13.25 -20.12
C ALA A 171 35.07 -12.95 -21.54
N ALA A 172 35.01 -11.68 -21.97
CA ALA A 172 35.38 -11.28 -23.33
C ALA A 172 36.89 -11.18 -23.56
N HIS A 173 37.66 -10.86 -22.51
CA HIS A 173 39.09 -10.57 -22.61
C HIS A 173 39.97 -11.48 -21.73
N SER A 174 39.38 -12.49 -21.09
CA SER A 174 40.10 -13.43 -20.21
C SER A 174 40.96 -12.73 -19.15
N CYS A 175 40.45 -11.62 -18.60
CA CYS A 175 41.18 -10.79 -17.62
C CYS A 175 40.66 -11.01 -16.19
N THR A 176 41.45 -10.57 -15.20
CA THR A 176 41.02 -10.60 -13.79
C THR A 176 39.95 -9.55 -13.50
N SER A 177 39.25 -9.72 -12.39
CA SER A 177 38.28 -8.73 -11.89
C SER A 177 38.91 -7.36 -11.62
N GLU A 178 40.15 -7.33 -11.13
CA GLU A 178 40.89 -6.09 -10.90
C GLU A 178 41.23 -5.37 -12.21
N GLN A 179 41.72 -6.11 -13.21
CA GLN A 179 41.99 -5.56 -14.55
C GLN A 179 40.72 -5.03 -15.22
N ALA A 180 39.61 -5.77 -15.13
CA ALA A 180 38.32 -5.30 -15.65
C ALA A 180 37.81 -4.04 -14.94
N TRP A 181 38.06 -3.90 -13.63
CA TRP A 181 37.75 -2.69 -12.87
C TRP A 181 38.62 -1.50 -13.32
N ASP A 182 39.90 -1.72 -13.59
CA ASP A 182 40.80 -0.69 -14.13
C ASP A 182 40.36 -0.22 -15.52
N VAL A 183 39.98 -1.16 -16.41
CA VAL A 183 39.45 -0.86 -17.74
C VAL A 183 38.21 0.04 -17.67
N LEU A 184 37.23 -0.31 -16.82
CA LEU A 184 36.01 0.50 -16.66
C LEU A 184 36.32 1.89 -16.09
N ARG A 185 37.22 1.97 -15.10
CA ARG A 185 37.62 3.24 -14.49
C ARG A 185 38.31 4.15 -15.49
N GLU A 186 39.24 3.63 -16.28
CA GLU A 186 39.95 4.42 -17.28
C GLU A 186 39.00 4.87 -18.41
N ALA A 187 38.11 3.99 -18.88
CA ALA A 187 37.12 4.37 -19.88
C ALA A 187 36.18 5.49 -19.37
N SER A 188 35.74 5.40 -18.12
CA SER A 188 34.95 6.46 -17.45
C SER A 188 35.70 7.80 -17.39
N GLN A 189 36.98 7.79 -17.00
CA GLN A 189 37.80 8.99 -16.93
C GLN A 189 38.03 9.63 -18.32
N ARG A 190 38.38 8.81 -19.32
CA ARG A 190 38.65 9.29 -20.69
C ARG A 190 37.43 9.85 -21.39
N THR A 191 36.24 9.36 -21.05
CA THR A 191 34.96 9.82 -21.61
C THR A 191 34.24 10.83 -20.75
N ASN A 192 34.78 11.17 -19.57
CA ASN A 192 34.14 11.99 -18.54
C ASN A 192 32.67 11.57 -18.27
N THR A 193 32.41 10.26 -18.29
CA THR A 193 31.07 9.68 -18.12
C THR A 193 31.04 8.91 -16.80
N LYS A 194 29.93 8.97 -16.06
CA LYS A 194 29.83 8.27 -14.76
C LYS A 194 30.02 6.76 -14.97
N LEU A 195 30.81 6.14 -14.10
CA LEU A 195 31.17 4.72 -14.19
C LEU A 195 29.96 3.78 -14.34
N ARG A 196 28.87 4.07 -13.63
CA ARG A 196 27.61 3.31 -13.73
C ARG A 196 26.96 3.40 -15.12
N ASP A 197 27.09 4.54 -15.79
CA ASP A 197 26.51 4.76 -17.12
C ASP A 197 27.39 4.05 -18.18
N VAL A 198 28.71 4.04 -17.98
CA VAL A 198 29.65 3.22 -18.77
C VAL A 198 29.35 1.73 -18.63
N ALA A 199 29.19 1.24 -17.39
CA ALA A 199 28.84 -0.14 -17.11
C ALA A 199 27.48 -0.52 -17.71
N GLY A 200 26.48 0.36 -17.59
CA GLY A 200 25.17 0.18 -18.20
C GLY A 200 25.22 0.10 -19.71
N ALA A 201 25.96 0.98 -20.38
CA ALA A 201 26.12 0.95 -21.83
C ALA A 201 26.85 -0.32 -22.31
N LEU A 202 27.88 -0.77 -21.58
CA LEU A 202 28.60 -2.00 -21.90
C LEU A 202 27.69 -3.23 -21.73
N THR A 203 27.01 -3.36 -20.60
CA THR A 203 26.10 -4.49 -20.35
C THR A 203 24.90 -4.48 -21.30
N ALA A 204 24.34 -3.32 -21.63
CA ALA A 204 23.26 -3.24 -22.61
C ALA A 204 23.70 -3.71 -23.99
N SER A 205 24.96 -3.47 -24.37
CA SER A 205 25.51 -3.85 -25.69
C SER A 205 25.72 -5.36 -25.89
N THR A 206 25.63 -6.17 -24.83
CA THR A 206 25.71 -7.63 -24.95
C THR A 206 24.36 -8.29 -25.29
N ALA A 207 23.26 -7.54 -25.19
CA ALA A 207 21.95 -8.02 -25.62
C ALA A 207 21.84 -8.02 -27.15
N PRO A 208 21.12 -8.99 -27.77
CA PRO A 208 21.01 -9.10 -29.23
C PRO A 208 20.52 -7.82 -29.93
N ASP A 209 19.61 -7.08 -29.29
CA ASP A 209 19.04 -5.81 -29.79
C ASP A 209 19.49 -4.60 -28.94
N GLY A 210 20.61 -4.74 -28.24
CA GLY A 210 21.13 -3.70 -27.35
C GLY A 210 21.60 -2.45 -28.08
N PRO A 211 21.38 -1.23 -27.54
CA PRO A 211 21.93 -0.02 -28.13
C PRO A 211 23.46 -0.07 -28.11
N ALA A 212 24.08 0.13 -29.28
CA ALA A 212 25.54 0.18 -29.37
C ALA A 212 26.08 1.34 -28.51
N PRO A 213 27.16 1.13 -27.73
CA PRO A 213 27.76 2.21 -26.97
C PRO A 213 28.30 3.29 -27.93
N PRO A 214 28.32 4.56 -27.50
CA PRO A 214 28.90 5.65 -28.28
C PRO A 214 30.31 5.30 -28.77
N GLU A 215 30.70 5.72 -29.99
CA GLU A 215 32.03 5.39 -30.54
C GLU A 215 33.17 5.87 -29.62
N SER A 216 32.99 7.03 -28.97
CA SER A 216 33.94 7.53 -27.96
C SER A 216 34.16 6.55 -26.81
N LEU A 217 33.08 5.92 -26.33
CA LEU A 217 33.15 4.91 -25.27
C LEU A 217 33.75 3.60 -25.78
N ARG A 218 33.37 3.14 -26.97
CA ARG A 218 33.96 1.93 -27.58
C ARG A 218 35.47 2.09 -27.81
N ALA A 219 35.90 3.23 -28.33
CA ALA A 219 37.30 3.56 -28.53
C ALA A 219 38.06 3.62 -27.19
N ALA A 220 37.47 4.24 -26.16
CA ALA A 220 38.06 4.30 -24.82
C ALA A 220 38.21 2.92 -24.18
N LEU A 221 37.19 2.06 -24.28
CA LEU A 221 37.22 0.69 -23.78
C LEU A 221 38.29 -0.16 -24.50
N ARG A 222 38.35 -0.12 -25.84
CA ARG A 222 39.40 -0.81 -26.61
C ARG A 222 40.80 -0.38 -26.19
N ALA A 223 41.02 0.92 -26.04
CA ALA A 223 42.31 1.46 -25.62
C ALA A 223 42.67 1.06 -24.18
N ALA A 224 41.70 1.01 -23.26
CA ALA A 224 41.91 0.63 -21.87
C ALA A 224 42.18 -0.88 -21.73
N VAL A 225 41.45 -1.72 -22.46
CA VAL A 225 41.72 -3.17 -22.53
C VAL A 225 43.15 -3.44 -22.99
N ALA A 226 43.61 -2.78 -24.06
CA ALA A 226 44.96 -2.96 -24.57
C ALA A 226 46.06 -2.54 -23.56
N ARG A 227 45.76 -1.66 -22.60
CA ARG A 227 46.70 -1.24 -21.56
C ARG A 227 46.69 -2.14 -20.33
N HIS A 228 45.51 -2.59 -19.92
CA HIS A 228 45.32 -3.28 -18.64
C HIS A 228 45.22 -4.80 -18.75
N VAL A 229 44.92 -5.32 -19.95
CA VAL A 229 44.83 -6.75 -20.21
C VAL A 229 46.05 -7.16 -21.05
N PRO A 230 46.99 -7.94 -20.49
CA PRO A 230 48.13 -8.42 -21.26
C PRO A 230 47.65 -9.36 -22.38
N PRO A 231 48.34 -9.39 -23.54
CA PRO A 231 48.02 -10.35 -24.59
C PRO A 231 48.12 -11.77 -24.01
N ALA A 232 47.15 -12.63 -24.34
CA ALA A 232 47.16 -14.02 -23.91
C ALA A 232 48.50 -14.65 -24.30
N ARG A 233 49.15 -15.32 -23.34
CA ARG A 233 50.29 -16.17 -23.65
C ARG A 233 49.75 -17.32 -24.51
N GLU A 234 50.20 -17.39 -25.77
CA GLU A 234 49.98 -18.57 -26.60
C GLU A 234 50.84 -19.70 -26.02
N ASP A 235 50.25 -20.47 -25.11
CA ASP A 235 50.84 -21.73 -24.66
C ASP A 235 50.61 -22.78 -25.76
N GLY A 236 51.71 -23.24 -26.36
CA GLY A 236 51.75 -24.23 -27.44
C GLY A 236 51.57 -25.68 -27.02
#